data_AF-A0A7R7EP70-F1
#
_entry.id   AF-A0A7R7EP70-F1
#
_cell.length_a   1.000
_cell.length_b   1.000
_cell.length_c   1.000
_cell.angle_alpha   90.00
_cell.angle_beta   90.00
_cell.angle_gamma   90.00
#
_symmetry.space_group_name_H-M   'P 1'
#
loop_
_entity.id
_entity.type
_entity.pdbx_description
1 polymer ?
#
loop_
_entity_poly.entity_id
_entity_poly.type
_entity_poly.pdbx_seq_one_letter_code
_entity_poly.pdbx_strand_id
1 'polypeptide(L)'
;MLIKGRIKYKNALIVNKELLQNMDRILSKYYDNICYNTTLRNGDIIDYDSLEELVSYDNYGKRKIKNLRMYSLANFSIDFDLNGLSIHSYSSTVLGNYSIKNYDDSIIIENKLLEEIKKYKQPWYCTLFSKISIVYFLIFLTFLIVLANLITLANHNSTKDNMSISEYVNVTFIGTAIILGVSYFCSRIRDALFPPLIFYWGHEIEKYNELKGIRTQIFWGVIIASMLPIVPSLIKFFL
;
A
#
# COMPACT_ATOMS: atom_id res chain seq x y z
N MET A 1 -37.59 5.94 -0.28
CA MET A 1 -36.47 5.45 -1.11
C MET A 1 -35.20 5.53 -0.27
N LEU A 2 -34.34 4.51 -0.31
CA LEU A 2 -33.03 4.51 0.35
C LEU A 2 -31.95 4.42 -0.73
N ILE A 3 -31.04 5.38 -0.71
CA ILE A 3 -29.93 5.50 -1.65
C ILE A 3 -28.71 4.87 -0.99
N LYS A 4 -28.10 3.91 -1.69
CA LYS A 4 -26.87 3.25 -1.24
C LYS A 4 -25.68 3.92 -1.91
N GLY A 5 -24.93 4.69 -1.13
CA GLY A 5 -23.71 5.34 -1.57
C GLY A 5 -22.47 4.50 -1.24
N ARG A 6 -21.37 4.77 -1.95
CA ARG A 6 -20.09 4.08 -1.77
C ARG A 6 -18.94 5.08 -1.81
N ILE A 7 -17.99 4.90 -0.90
CA ILE A 7 -16.77 5.70 -0.81
C ILE A 7 -15.59 4.78 -1.10
N LYS A 8 -14.64 5.25 -1.92
CA LYS A 8 -13.39 4.53 -2.19
C LYS A 8 -12.23 5.49 -2.29
N TYR A 9 -11.21 5.27 -1.46
CA TYR A 9 -9.95 6.00 -1.54
C TYR A 9 -8.79 5.06 -1.83
N LYS A 10 -7.91 5.45 -2.76
CA LYS A 10 -6.89 4.55 -3.33
C LYS A 10 -5.44 4.94 -3.02
N ASN A 11 -5.20 6.07 -2.37
CA ASN A 11 -3.83 6.54 -2.13
C ASN A 11 -3.38 6.15 -0.73
N ALA A 12 -2.06 6.15 -0.54
CA ALA A 12 -1.49 5.96 0.78
C ALA A 12 -2.00 7.05 1.74
N LEU A 13 -2.42 6.64 2.92
CA LEU A 13 -3.18 7.47 3.87
C LEU A 13 -2.55 7.38 5.26
N ILE A 14 -2.60 8.50 5.98
CA ILE A 14 -2.34 8.55 7.42
C ILE A 14 -3.69 8.72 8.11
N VAL A 15 -4.03 7.80 8.99
CA VAL A 15 -5.21 7.89 9.84
C VAL A 15 -4.74 8.42 11.18
N ASN A 16 -5.13 9.63 11.54
CA ASN A 16 -4.80 10.25 12.81
C ASN A 16 -6.08 10.61 13.58
N LYS A 17 -5.91 11.11 14.81
CA LYS A 17 -7.01 11.57 15.68
C LYS A 17 -7.94 12.55 14.97
N GLU A 18 -7.37 13.58 14.35
CA GLU A 18 -8.14 14.66 13.72
C GLU A 18 -9.00 14.17 12.55
N LEU A 19 -8.45 13.30 11.69
CA LEU A 19 -9.20 12.67 10.60
C LEU A 19 -10.43 11.94 11.14
N LEU A 20 -10.24 11.10 12.16
CA LEU A 20 -11.33 10.33 12.74
C LEU A 20 -12.37 11.23 13.41
N GLN A 21 -11.95 12.28 14.14
CA GLN A 21 -12.85 13.25 14.75
C GLN A 21 -13.66 14.03 13.71
N ASN A 22 -13.03 14.45 12.61
CA ASN A 22 -13.74 15.15 11.54
C ASN A 22 -14.71 14.22 10.80
N MET A 23 -14.31 12.97 10.56
CA MET A 23 -15.19 11.97 9.96
C MET A 23 -16.38 11.64 10.87
N ASP A 24 -16.16 11.41 12.16
CA ASP A 24 -17.23 11.24 13.15
C ASP A 24 -18.19 12.43 13.10
N ARG A 25 -17.69 13.65 13.19
CA ARG A 25 -18.52 14.87 13.13
C ARG A 25 -19.31 15.01 11.82
N ILE A 26 -18.80 14.53 10.70
CA ILE A 26 -19.54 14.50 9.43
C ILE A 26 -20.65 13.45 9.49
N LEU A 27 -20.34 12.25 9.97
CA LEU A 27 -21.27 11.11 10.03
C LEU A 27 -22.37 11.30 11.06
N SER A 28 -22.05 11.87 12.23
CA SER A 28 -22.97 12.15 13.34
C SER A 28 -24.09 13.15 12.98
N LYS A 29 -24.00 13.82 11.82
CA LYS A 29 -25.11 14.64 11.27
C LYS A 29 -26.20 13.81 10.60
N TYR A 30 -25.89 12.57 10.24
CA TYR A 30 -26.75 11.70 9.45
C TYR A 30 -27.07 10.37 10.14
N TYR A 31 -26.23 9.95 11.09
CA TYR A 31 -26.34 8.67 11.76
C TYR A 31 -26.14 8.81 13.26
N ASP A 32 -26.97 8.12 14.03
CA ASP A 32 -26.81 7.96 15.46
C ASP A 32 -25.96 6.72 15.79
N ASN A 33 -25.37 6.71 16.99
CA ASN A 33 -24.64 5.57 17.56
C ASN A 33 -23.53 5.05 16.64
N ILE A 34 -22.50 5.87 16.43
CA ILE A 34 -21.31 5.46 15.70
C ILE A 34 -20.46 4.56 16.59
N CYS A 35 -20.16 3.37 16.08
CA CYS A 35 -19.32 2.37 16.72
C CYS A 35 -17.96 2.29 16.03
N TYR A 36 -16.98 1.83 16.81
CA TYR A 36 -15.58 1.75 16.40
C TYR A 36 -15.05 0.37 16.71
N ASN A 37 -14.37 -0.25 15.75
CA ASN A 37 -13.57 -1.43 16.06
C ASN A 37 -12.28 -1.49 15.26
N THR A 38 -11.33 -2.22 15.80
CA THR A 38 -10.05 -2.47 15.14
C THR A 38 -9.78 -3.96 15.08
N THR A 39 -9.11 -4.38 14.03
CA THR A 39 -8.46 -5.69 13.96
C THR A 39 -6.98 -5.49 14.15
N LEU A 40 -6.37 -6.24 15.06
CA LEU A 40 -4.96 -6.18 15.37
C LEU A 40 -4.13 -7.12 14.47
N ARG A 41 -2.82 -6.93 14.44
CA ARG A 41 -1.90 -7.78 13.66
C ARG A 41 -1.88 -9.24 14.08
N ASN A 42 -2.13 -9.53 15.35
CA ASN A 42 -2.26 -10.91 15.87
C ASN A 42 -3.63 -11.54 15.57
N GLY A 43 -4.59 -10.78 15.01
CA GLY A 43 -5.92 -11.26 14.64
C GLY A 43 -7.01 -10.91 15.65
N ASP A 44 -6.66 -10.39 16.83
CA ASP A 44 -7.64 -9.97 17.83
C ASP A 44 -8.49 -8.79 17.31
N ILE A 45 -9.73 -8.70 17.80
CA ILE A 45 -10.64 -7.60 17.51
C ILE A 45 -10.92 -6.86 18.81
N ILE A 46 -10.86 -5.53 18.75
CA ILE A 46 -11.23 -4.65 19.87
C ILE A 46 -12.37 -3.77 19.39
N ASP A 47 -13.51 -3.85 20.07
CA ASP A 47 -14.58 -2.86 19.98
C ASP A 47 -14.33 -1.77 21.02
N TYR A 48 -14.58 -0.53 20.66
CA TYR A 48 -14.36 0.64 21.53
C TYR A 48 -15.69 1.33 21.81
N ASP A 49 -15.85 1.79 23.06
CA ASP A 49 -17.05 2.50 23.50
C ASP A 49 -17.06 3.95 23.01
N SER A 50 -15.90 4.51 22.71
CA SER A 50 -15.76 5.89 22.23
C SER A 50 -14.56 6.08 21.30
N LEU A 51 -14.59 7.18 20.55
CA LEU A 51 -13.45 7.61 19.73
C LEU A 51 -12.23 7.95 20.60
N GLU A 52 -12.44 8.51 21.78
CA GLU A 52 -11.40 8.82 22.75
C GLU A 52 -10.64 7.56 23.18
N GLU A 53 -11.36 6.48 23.48
CA GLU A 53 -10.77 5.19 23.83
C GLU A 53 -9.93 4.63 22.68
N LEU A 54 -10.49 4.62 21.46
CA LEU A 54 -9.81 4.17 20.25
C LEU A 54 -8.47 4.89 20.02
N VAL A 55 -8.45 6.21 20.17
CA VAL A 55 -7.25 7.03 19.91
C VAL A 55 -6.25 6.93 21.07
N SER A 56 -6.71 6.62 22.29
CA SER A 56 -5.83 6.38 23.44
C SER A 56 -5.08 5.04 23.38
N TYR A 57 -5.44 4.17 22.44
CA TYR A 57 -4.81 2.86 22.29
C TYR A 57 -3.31 2.97 21.92
N ASP A 58 -2.44 2.29 22.67
CA ASP A 58 -0.97 2.37 22.54
C ASP A 58 -0.40 2.00 21.16
N ASN A 59 -1.12 1.16 20.41
CA ASN A 59 -0.81 0.76 19.03
C ASN A 59 0.65 0.27 18.81
N TYR A 60 1.04 -0.79 19.52
CA TYR A 60 2.44 -1.27 19.52
C TYR A 60 2.60 -2.78 19.27
N GLY A 61 3.75 -3.15 18.70
CA GLY A 61 4.22 -4.54 18.58
C GLY A 61 3.27 -5.48 17.83
N LYS A 62 3.02 -6.67 18.41
CA LYS A 62 2.08 -7.67 17.85
C LYS A 62 0.61 -7.24 17.94
N ARG A 63 0.31 -6.29 18.84
CA ARG A 63 -1.02 -5.71 19.05
C ARG A 63 -1.22 -4.40 18.28
N LYS A 64 -0.38 -4.13 17.28
CA LYS A 64 -0.56 -3.00 16.37
C LYS A 64 -1.87 -3.14 15.58
N ILE A 65 -2.57 -2.03 15.38
CA ILE A 65 -3.75 -1.96 14.54
C ILE A 65 -3.37 -2.32 13.10
N LYS A 66 -4.10 -3.29 12.55
CA LYS A 66 -4.02 -3.73 11.16
C LYS A 66 -5.10 -3.03 10.33
N ASN A 67 -6.34 -3.06 10.82
CA ASN A 67 -7.52 -2.52 10.15
C ASN A 67 -8.38 -1.75 11.18
N LEU A 68 -9.15 -0.78 10.71
CA LEU A 68 -10.09 -0.01 11.54
C LEU A 68 -11.42 0.15 10.81
N ARG A 69 -12.53 0.02 11.53
CA ARG A 69 -13.87 0.23 11.01
C ARG A 69 -14.61 1.24 11.88
N MET A 70 -15.22 2.22 11.21
CA MET A 70 -16.26 3.08 11.76
C MET A 70 -17.59 2.60 11.18
N TYR A 71 -18.58 2.31 12.01
CA TYR A 71 -19.85 1.76 11.51
C TYR A 71 -21.04 2.13 12.38
N SER A 72 -22.23 1.95 11.82
CA SER A 72 -23.50 1.91 12.54
C SER A 72 -24.24 0.66 12.09
N LEU A 73 -24.82 -0.11 13.02
CA LEU A 73 -25.29 -1.49 12.85
C LEU A 73 -26.07 -1.80 11.56
N ALA A 74 -26.78 -0.83 10.97
CA ALA A 74 -27.53 -1.01 9.73
C ALA A 74 -27.31 0.09 8.67
N ASN A 75 -26.61 1.17 8.99
CA ASN A 75 -26.67 2.39 8.18
C ASN A 75 -25.42 2.63 7.34
N PHE A 76 -24.24 2.42 7.92
CA PHE A 76 -22.97 2.62 7.23
C PHE A 76 -21.85 1.77 7.80
N SER A 77 -20.83 1.53 6.98
CA SER A 77 -19.54 0.98 7.37
C SER A 77 -18.48 1.68 6.56
N ILE A 78 -17.46 2.23 7.23
CA ILE A 78 -16.25 2.77 6.62
C ILE A 78 -15.07 2.01 7.18
N ASP A 79 -14.42 1.25 6.31
CA ASP A 79 -13.28 0.40 6.58
C ASP A 79 -11.99 1.09 6.09
N PHE A 80 -11.07 1.31 7.02
CA PHE A 80 -9.67 1.59 6.76
C PHE A 80 -8.93 0.26 6.72
N ASP A 81 -8.88 -0.32 5.53
CA ASP A 81 -8.30 -1.63 5.27
C ASP A 81 -7.63 -1.65 3.90
N LEU A 82 -6.62 -2.50 3.77
CA LEU A 82 -5.93 -2.79 2.53
C LEU A 82 -6.64 -3.92 1.80
N ASN A 83 -7.62 -3.58 0.96
CA ASN A 83 -8.28 -4.59 0.12
C ASN A 83 -7.36 -5.02 -1.02
N GLY A 84 -6.86 -6.26 -0.95
CA GLY A 84 -6.06 -6.92 -2.00
C GLY A 84 -5.25 -8.10 -1.45
N LEU A 85 -4.78 -8.98 -2.34
CA LEU A 85 -3.79 -10.00 -1.99
C LEU A 85 -2.46 -9.33 -1.64
N SER A 86 -1.87 -9.63 -0.49
CA SER A 86 -0.66 -8.99 0.08
C SER A 86 0.56 -8.98 -0.87
N ILE A 87 0.58 -9.87 -1.85
CA ILE A 87 1.65 -9.99 -2.86
C ILE A 87 1.41 -9.05 -4.06
N HIS A 88 0.15 -8.66 -4.31
CA HIS A 88 -0.32 -8.05 -5.56
C HIS A 88 -0.65 -6.56 -5.46
N SER A 89 -0.14 -5.86 -4.44
CA SER A 89 -0.52 -4.48 -4.11
C SER A 89 -1.98 -4.37 -3.58
N TYR A 90 -2.35 -3.19 -3.08
CA TYR A 90 -3.67 -2.88 -2.54
C TYR A 90 -4.50 -2.09 -3.55
N SER A 91 -5.81 -2.33 -3.54
CA SER A 91 -6.77 -1.64 -4.43
C SER A 91 -7.29 -0.33 -3.84
N SER A 92 -7.40 -0.26 -2.52
CA SER A 92 -7.86 0.90 -1.75
C SER A 92 -7.36 0.85 -0.32
N THR A 93 -7.29 2.01 0.32
CA THR A 93 -6.97 2.23 1.74
C THR A 93 -8.22 2.59 2.56
N VAL A 94 -9.26 3.09 1.90
CA VAL A 94 -10.58 3.34 2.52
C VAL A 94 -11.65 2.78 1.60
N LEU A 95 -12.58 2.04 2.18
CA LEU A 95 -13.82 1.61 1.54
C LEU A 95 -14.97 1.89 2.48
N GLY A 96 -15.97 2.61 1.99
CA GLY A 96 -17.18 2.89 2.75
C GLY A 96 -18.41 2.51 1.97
N ASN A 97 -19.43 2.04 2.67
CA ASN A 97 -20.80 1.96 2.16
C ASN A 97 -21.70 2.68 3.16
N TYR A 98 -22.69 3.42 2.67
CA TYR A 98 -23.64 4.13 3.52
C TYR A 98 -25.02 4.18 2.87
N SER A 99 -26.05 4.34 3.69
CA SER A 99 -27.45 4.38 3.25
C SER A 99 -28.11 5.68 3.70
N ILE A 100 -28.61 6.47 2.76
CA ILE A 100 -29.22 7.78 3.06
C ILE A 100 -30.55 7.94 2.30
N LYS A 101 -31.48 8.72 2.84
CA LYS A 101 -32.82 8.90 2.25
C LYS A 101 -32.84 9.94 1.12
N ASN A 102 -32.03 10.98 1.21
CA ASN A 102 -31.99 12.10 0.27
C ASN A 102 -30.77 12.02 -0.65
N TYR A 103 -30.98 12.24 -1.95
CA TYR A 103 -29.94 12.16 -2.98
C TYR A 103 -28.91 13.27 -2.85
N ASP A 104 -29.35 14.51 -2.61
CA ASP A 104 -28.44 15.65 -2.49
C ASP A 104 -27.51 15.47 -1.27
N ASP A 105 -28.08 14.98 -0.16
CA ASP A 105 -27.29 14.63 1.02
C ASP A 105 -26.30 13.50 0.76
N SER A 106 -26.64 12.55 -0.13
CA SER A 106 -25.74 11.48 -0.55
C SER A 106 -24.49 12.01 -1.25
N ILE A 107 -24.63 13.03 -2.10
CA ILE A 107 -23.50 13.68 -2.77
C ILE A 107 -22.70 14.50 -1.77
N ILE A 108 -23.38 15.24 -0.89
CA ILE A 108 -22.73 16.12 0.10
C ILE A 108 -21.88 15.30 1.08
N ILE A 109 -22.40 14.18 1.60
CA ILE A 109 -21.67 13.33 2.54
C ILE A 109 -20.46 12.67 1.87
N GLU A 110 -20.60 12.17 0.64
CA GLU A 110 -19.50 11.57 -0.13
C GLU A 110 -18.37 12.59 -0.32
N ASN A 111 -18.71 13.78 -0.81
CA ASN A 111 -17.73 14.83 -1.09
C ASN A 111 -17.02 15.27 0.19
N LYS A 112 -17.76 15.52 1.28
CA LYS A 112 -17.15 15.93 2.57
C LYS A 112 -16.21 14.87 3.12
N LEU A 113 -16.60 13.59 3.08
CA LEU A 113 -15.75 12.49 3.56
C LEU A 113 -14.50 12.35 2.68
N LEU A 114 -14.64 12.40 1.35
CA LEU A 114 -13.50 12.31 0.44
C LEU A 114 -12.56 13.51 0.55
N GLU A 115 -13.09 14.72 0.69
CA GLU A 115 -12.29 15.93 0.92
C GLU A 115 -11.51 15.84 2.23
N GLU A 116 -12.14 15.34 3.29
CA GLU A 116 -11.48 15.16 4.58
C GLU A 116 -10.36 14.11 4.48
N ILE A 117 -10.62 12.94 3.88
CA ILE A 117 -9.61 11.90 3.67
C ILE A 117 -8.44 12.41 2.82
N LYS A 118 -8.70 13.24 1.81
CA LYS A 118 -7.65 13.79 0.93
C LYS A 118 -6.63 14.66 1.66
N LYS A 119 -7.01 15.33 2.76
CA LYS A 119 -6.10 16.18 3.55
C LYS A 119 -4.97 15.38 4.20
N TYR A 120 -5.24 14.13 4.55
CA TYR A 120 -4.30 13.24 5.25
C TYR A 120 -3.58 12.26 4.31
N LYS A 121 -3.62 12.54 3.00
CA LYS A 121 -2.90 11.78 1.98
C LYS A 121 -1.38 11.84 2.25
N GLN A 122 -0.73 10.69 2.18
CA GLN A 122 0.74 10.63 2.21
C GLN A 122 1.35 11.24 0.93
N PRO A 123 2.64 11.65 0.95
CA PRO A 123 3.35 12.04 -0.26
C PRO A 123 3.14 11.05 -1.41
N TRP A 124 3.04 11.56 -2.63
CA TRP A 124 2.65 10.76 -3.80
C TRP A 124 3.58 9.55 -4.03
N TYR A 125 4.88 9.70 -3.71
CA TYR A 125 5.86 8.63 -3.82
C TYR A 125 5.58 7.46 -2.87
N CYS A 126 4.99 7.68 -1.68
CA CYS A 126 4.56 6.59 -0.80
C CYS A 126 3.46 5.76 -1.46
N THR A 127 2.53 6.41 -2.17
CA THR A 127 1.49 5.71 -2.93
C THR A 127 2.10 4.93 -4.10
N LEU A 128 3.07 5.51 -4.79
CA LEU A 128 3.76 4.84 -5.90
C LEU A 128 4.51 3.60 -5.40
N PHE A 129 5.42 3.75 -4.44
CA PHE A 129 6.24 2.64 -3.94
C PHE A 129 5.43 1.55 -3.25
N SER A 130 4.37 1.89 -2.53
CA SER A 130 3.45 0.89 -1.94
C SER A 130 2.67 0.09 -2.98
N LYS A 131 2.50 0.63 -4.21
CA LYS A 131 1.79 -0.06 -5.29
C LYS A 131 2.67 -0.82 -6.26
N ILE A 132 3.96 -0.46 -6.35
CA ILE A 132 4.91 -1.18 -7.20
C ILE A 132 5.05 -2.60 -6.66
N SER A 133 4.55 -3.56 -7.45
CA SER A 133 4.81 -4.97 -7.20
C SER A 133 6.22 -5.30 -7.69
N ILE A 134 7.18 -5.25 -6.77
CA ILE A 134 8.57 -5.70 -7.00
C ILE A 134 8.55 -7.15 -7.53
N VAL A 135 7.59 -7.96 -7.09
CA VAL A 135 7.37 -9.33 -7.54
C VAL A 135 7.11 -9.40 -9.04
N TYR A 136 6.25 -8.55 -9.61
CA TYR A 136 5.99 -8.58 -11.06
C TYR A 136 7.19 -8.13 -11.88
N PHE A 137 7.92 -7.12 -11.42
CA PHE A 137 9.14 -6.67 -12.09
C PHE A 137 10.19 -7.80 -12.13
N LEU A 138 10.36 -8.52 -11.02
CA LEU A 138 11.34 -9.60 -10.92
C LEU A 138 10.88 -10.90 -11.62
N ILE A 139 9.57 -11.19 -11.65
CA ILE A 139 9.01 -12.25 -12.50
C ILE A 139 9.26 -11.93 -13.98
N PHE A 140 9.04 -10.68 -14.40
CA PHE A 140 9.32 -10.26 -15.77
C PHE A 140 10.81 -10.42 -16.11
N LEU A 141 11.70 -10.05 -15.19
CA LEU A 141 13.14 -10.20 -15.37
C LEU A 141 13.56 -11.68 -15.44
N THR A 142 12.92 -12.53 -14.64
CA THR A 142 13.09 -14.00 -14.71
C THR A 142 12.62 -14.54 -16.06
N PHE A 143 11.47 -14.08 -16.55
CA PHE A 143 10.97 -14.45 -17.88
C PHE A 143 11.96 -14.08 -18.99
N LEU A 144 12.57 -12.89 -18.93
CA LEU A 144 13.61 -12.48 -19.88
C LEU A 144 14.85 -13.39 -19.81
N ILE A 145 15.28 -13.79 -18.61
CA ILE A 145 16.41 -14.72 -18.43
C ILE A 145 16.07 -16.10 -19.00
N VAL A 146 14.87 -16.62 -18.73
CA VAL A 146 14.42 -17.91 -19.28
C VAL A 146 14.37 -17.83 -20.80
N LEU A 147 13.80 -16.76 -21.36
CA LEU A 147 13.72 -16.55 -22.80
C LEU A 147 15.10 -16.45 -23.45
N ALA A 148 16.04 -15.72 -22.84
CA ALA A 148 17.42 -15.64 -23.32
C ALA A 148 18.09 -17.01 -23.33
N ASN A 149 17.95 -17.80 -22.25
CA ASN A 149 18.49 -19.16 -22.19
C ASN A 149 17.86 -20.10 -23.23
N LEU A 150 16.55 -19.98 -23.49
CA LEU A 150 15.88 -20.76 -24.54
C LEU A 150 16.38 -20.40 -25.95
N ILE A 151 16.63 -19.12 -26.21
CA ILE A 151 17.22 -18.66 -27.49
C ILE A 151 18.65 -19.21 -27.65
N THR A 152 19.46 -19.18 -26.59
CA THR A 152 20.81 -19.77 -26.61
C THR A 152 20.75 -21.28 -26.84
N LEU A 153 19.83 -21.99 -26.17
CA LEU A 153 19.64 -23.43 -26.34
C LEU A 153 19.18 -23.80 -27.75
N ALA A 154 18.28 -23.01 -28.35
CA ALA A 154 17.83 -23.21 -29.74
C ALA A 154 18.96 -23.05 -30.76
N ASN A 155 19.95 -22.22 -30.44
CA ASN A 155 21.14 -21.98 -31.27
C ASN A 155 22.35 -22.83 -30.87
N HIS A 156 22.20 -23.74 -29.90
CA HIS A 156 23.31 -24.49 -29.29
C HIS A 156 24.17 -25.22 -30.33
N ASN A 157 23.57 -25.84 -31.35
CA ASN A 157 24.29 -26.52 -32.44
C ASN A 157 25.12 -25.58 -33.35
N SER A 158 24.79 -24.28 -33.37
CA SER A 158 25.46 -23.26 -34.17
C SER A 158 26.54 -22.49 -33.38
N THR A 159 26.52 -22.61 -32.06
CA THR A 159 27.44 -21.95 -31.13
C THR A 159 28.39 -23.00 -30.55
N LYS A 160 29.70 -22.71 -30.47
CA LYS A 160 30.66 -23.55 -29.71
C LYS A 160 30.45 -23.38 -28.21
N ASP A 161 29.26 -23.70 -27.72
CA ASP A 161 28.93 -23.56 -26.31
C ASP A 161 29.24 -24.86 -25.57
N ASN A 162 29.94 -24.74 -24.43
CA ASN A 162 30.49 -25.86 -23.69
C ASN A 162 29.54 -26.39 -22.62
N MET A 163 28.42 -25.71 -22.36
CA MET A 163 27.43 -26.15 -21.37
C MET A 163 26.50 -27.21 -21.93
N SER A 164 26.27 -28.25 -21.12
CA SER A 164 25.23 -29.25 -21.31
C SER A 164 23.84 -28.67 -21.07
N ILE A 165 22.82 -29.28 -21.69
CA ILE A 165 21.41 -28.91 -21.51
C ILE A 165 21.02 -28.92 -20.01
N SER A 166 21.51 -29.90 -19.24
CA SER A 166 21.27 -29.99 -17.79
C SER A 166 21.83 -28.81 -17.01
N GLU A 167 22.97 -28.24 -17.43
CA GLU A 167 23.55 -27.07 -16.78
C GLU A 167 22.70 -25.83 -17.02
N TYR A 168 22.18 -25.60 -18.23
CA TYR A 168 21.24 -24.50 -18.49
C TYR A 168 19.97 -24.60 -17.65
N VAL A 169 19.40 -25.81 -17.54
CA VAL A 169 18.22 -26.04 -16.72
C VAL A 169 18.51 -25.74 -15.25
N ASN A 170 19.63 -26.21 -14.72
CA ASN A 170 20.05 -25.97 -13.34
C ASN A 170 20.30 -24.48 -13.06
N VAL A 171 21.03 -23.80 -13.93
CA VAL A 171 21.31 -22.35 -13.80
C VAL A 171 20.01 -21.55 -13.85
N THR A 172 19.09 -21.89 -14.76
CA THR A 172 17.79 -21.23 -14.86
C THR A 172 16.93 -21.45 -13.62
N PHE A 173 16.91 -22.68 -13.10
CA PHE A 173 16.16 -23.03 -11.89
C PHE A 173 16.70 -22.32 -10.64
N ILE A 174 18.03 -22.38 -10.42
CA ILE A 174 18.69 -21.71 -9.29
C ILE A 174 18.52 -20.20 -9.40
N GLY A 175 18.72 -19.62 -10.58
CA GLY A 175 18.53 -18.19 -10.83
C GLY A 175 17.09 -17.75 -10.52
N THR A 176 16.10 -18.51 -10.96
CA THR A 176 14.68 -18.25 -10.66
C THR A 176 14.41 -18.31 -9.16
N ALA A 177 14.91 -19.33 -8.46
CA ALA A 177 14.73 -19.46 -7.02
C ALA A 177 15.33 -18.29 -6.24
N ILE A 178 16.54 -17.84 -6.61
CA ILE A 178 17.19 -16.68 -6.00
C ILE A 178 16.37 -15.41 -6.25
N ILE A 179 15.92 -15.18 -7.50
CA ILE A 179 15.12 -14.01 -7.84
C ILE A 179 13.81 -13.99 -7.04
N LEU A 180 13.12 -15.12 -6.92
CA LEU A 180 11.90 -15.22 -6.10
C LEU A 180 12.18 -14.94 -4.61
N GLY A 181 13.27 -15.46 -4.06
CA GLY A 181 13.70 -15.20 -2.68
C GLY A 181 14.00 -13.73 -2.43
N VAL A 182 14.77 -13.09 -3.32
CA VAL A 182 15.06 -11.65 -3.28
C VAL A 182 13.79 -10.83 -3.44
N SER A 183 12.89 -11.23 -4.35
CA SER A 183 11.59 -10.56 -4.55
C SER A 183 10.76 -10.54 -3.28
N TYR A 184 10.67 -11.69 -2.61
CA TYR A 184 9.95 -11.83 -1.37
C TYR A 184 10.54 -10.92 -0.28
N PHE A 185 11.86 -10.94 -0.10
CA PHE A 185 12.54 -10.10 0.89
C PHE A 185 12.37 -8.60 0.60
N CYS A 186 12.56 -8.17 -0.65
CA CYS A 186 12.35 -6.80 -1.07
C CYS A 186 10.89 -6.34 -0.88
N SER A 187 9.91 -7.22 -1.11
CA SER A 187 8.50 -6.89 -0.87
C SER A 187 8.22 -6.63 0.62
N ARG A 188 8.83 -7.39 1.53
CA ARG A 188 8.74 -7.17 2.98
C ARG A 188 9.36 -5.84 3.41
N ILE A 189 10.52 -5.50 2.87
CA ILE A 189 11.17 -4.21 3.14
C ILE A 189 10.30 -3.07 2.63
N ARG A 190 9.79 -3.17 1.40
CA ARG A 190 8.88 -2.18 0.80
C ARG A 190 7.67 -1.94 1.69
N ASP A 191 6.99 -2.99 2.16
CA ASP A 191 5.78 -2.85 2.97
C ASP A 191 6.05 -2.27 4.36
N ALA A 192 7.26 -2.50 4.89
CA ALA A 192 7.71 -1.89 6.14
C ALA A 192 8.08 -0.40 5.96
N LEU A 193 8.74 -0.05 4.86
CA LEU A 193 9.20 1.31 4.58
C LEU A 193 8.11 2.20 4.01
N PHE A 194 7.25 1.69 3.13
CA PHE A 194 6.18 2.43 2.46
C PHE A 194 4.82 1.79 2.75
N PRO A 195 4.39 1.73 4.03
CA PRO A 195 3.07 1.20 4.35
C PRO A 195 1.98 2.11 3.77
N PRO A 196 1.02 1.56 3.00
CA PRO A 196 -0.05 2.34 2.38
C PRO A 196 -1.07 2.89 3.38
N LEU A 197 -1.23 2.26 4.54
CA LEU A 197 -2.10 2.73 5.61
C LEU A 197 -1.31 2.82 6.91
N ILE A 198 -1.38 3.96 7.58
CA ILE A 198 -0.64 4.23 8.82
C ILE A 198 -1.63 4.77 9.84
N PHE A 199 -1.78 4.08 10.96
CA PHE A 199 -2.52 4.58 12.12
C PHE A 199 -1.57 5.38 13.01
N TYR A 200 -1.67 6.70 12.93
CA TYR A 200 -0.76 7.68 13.52
C TYR A 200 -1.26 8.10 14.91
N TRP A 201 -1.11 7.19 15.86
CA TRP A 201 -1.22 7.45 17.30
C TRP A 201 -0.45 6.38 18.07
N GLY A 202 -0.21 6.64 19.37
CA GLY A 202 0.64 5.80 20.20
C GLY A 202 2.07 5.70 19.68
N HIS A 203 2.69 4.52 19.80
CA HIS A 203 4.08 4.28 19.43
C HIS A 203 4.37 4.37 17.93
N GLU A 204 3.33 4.33 17.08
CA GLU A 204 3.50 4.47 15.63
C GLU A 204 3.84 5.89 15.20
N ILE A 205 3.64 6.89 16.07
CA ILE A 205 4.08 8.28 15.82
C ILE A 205 5.60 8.33 15.69
N GLU A 206 6.32 7.79 16.67
CA GLU A 206 7.79 7.81 16.73
C GLU A 206 8.38 7.07 15.52
N LYS A 207 7.89 5.84 15.29
CA LYS A 207 8.30 5.03 14.15
C LYS A 207 8.03 5.70 12.80
N TYR A 208 6.89 6.37 12.65
CA TYR A 208 6.60 7.11 11.42
C TYR A 208 7.62 8.23 11.19
N ASN A 209 7.95 8.98 12.24
CA ASN A 209 8.88 10.10 12.17
C ASN A 209 10.30 9.65 11.82
N GLU A 210 10.78 8.55 12.40
CA GLU A 210 12.07 7.94 12.04
C GLU A 210 12.10 7.50 10.57
N LEU A 211 11.07 6.79 10.12
CA LEU A 211 11.01 6.27 8.75
C LEU A 211 10.81 7.38 7.71
N LYS A 212 10.21 8.51 8.07
CA LYS A 212 9.95 9.63 7.15
C LYS A 212 11.24 10.16 6.50
N GLY A 213 12.31 10.28 7.28
CA GLY A 213 13.63 10.70 6.77
C GLY A 213 14.20 9.70 5.78
N ILE A 214 14.20 8.41 6.15
CA ILE A 214 14.68 7.31 5.32
C ILE A 214 13.91 7.22 4.00
N ARG A 215 12.57 7.31 4.03
CA ARG A 215 11.71 7.30 2.83
C ARG A 215 12.09 8.42 1.85
N THR A 216 12.35 9.60 2.39
CA THR A 216 12.71 10.79 1.60
C THR A 216 14.08 10.61 0.96
N GLN A 217 15.06 10.09 1.71
CA GLN A 217 16.40 9.78 1.19
C GLN A 217 16.34 8.71 0.09
N ILE A 218 15.56 7.64 0.28
CA ILE A 218 15.38 6.59 -0.74
C ILE A 218 14.80 7.20 -2.02
N PHE A 219 13.75 8.01 -1.90
CA PHE A 219 13.12 8.65 -3.05
C PHE A 219 14.11 9.53 -3.84
N TRP A 220 14.87 10.39 -3.15
CA TRP A 220 15.89 11.22 -3.81
C TRP A 220 17.04 10.39 -4.38
N GLY A 221 17.45 9.32 -3.69
CA GLY A 221 18.45 8.38 -4.18
C GLY A 221 18.05 7.75 -5.52
N VAL A 222 16.79 7.32 -5.65
CA VAL A 222 16.26 6.77 -6.92
C VAL A 222 16.27 7.81 -8.03
N ILE A 223 15.88 9.06 -7.74
CA ILE A 223 15.91 10.16 -8.72
C ILE A 223 17.34 10.42 -9.20
N ILE A 224 18.27 10.61 -8.27
CA ILE A 224 19.68 10.92 -8.59
C ILE A 224 20.30 9.77 -9.40
N ALA A 225 20.09 8.52 -8.98
CA ALA A 225 20.59 7.34 -9.69
C ALA A 225 20.03 7.24 -11.12
N SER A 226 18.77 7.64 -11.34
CA SER A 226 18.15 7.64 -12.66
C SER A 226 18.66 8.77 -13.56
N MET A 227 19.08 9.90 -13.00
CA MET A 227 19.59 11.06 -13.75
C MET A 227 21.07 10.93 -14.13
N LEU A 228 21.88 10.26 -13.31
CA LEU A 228 23.33 10.11 -13.51
C LEU A 228 23.74 9.58 -14.90
N PRO A 229 23.05 8.62 -15.53
CA PRO A 229 23.38 8.16 -16.89
C PRO A 229 22.94 9.13 -18.00
N ILE A 230 21.94 9.97 -17.72
CA ILE A 230 21.31 10.85 -18.72
C ILE A 230 22.14 12.12 -18.92
N VAL A 231 22.65 12.71 -17.83
CA VAL A 231 23.39 13.98 -17.86
C VAL A 231 24.66 13.91 -18.74
N PRO A 232 25.56 12.92 -18.58
CA PRO A 232 26.74 12.79 -19.45
C PRO A 232 26.38 12.51 -20.90
N SER A 233 25.29 11.75 -21.13
CA SER A 233 24.81 11.42 -22.48
C SER A 233 24.26 12.65 -23.20
N LEU A 234 23.55 13.53 -22.49
CA LEU A 234 23.09 14.82 -23.04
C LEU A 234 24.25 15.77 -23.29
N ILE A 235 25.22 15.85 -22.36
CA ILE A 235 26.42 16.67 -22.55
C ILE A 235 27.20 16.24 -23.81
N LYS A 236 27.36 14.93 -24.02
CA LYS A 236 27.97 14.38 -25.24
C LYS A 236 27.16 14.58 -26.52
N PHE A 237 25.87 14.88 -26.43
CA PHE A 237 25.01 15.12 -27.59
C PHE A 237 25.05 16.59 -28.03
N PHE A 238 25.29 17.52 -27.10
CA PHE A 238 25.35 18.96 -27.36
C PHE A 238 26.77 19.53 -27.55
N LEU A 239 27.82 18.76 -27.21
CA LEU A 239 29.24 19.04 -27.53
C LEU A 239 29.65 18.26 -28.78
#